data_AF-A0A6B3GCX8-F1
#
_entry.id   AF-A0A6B3GCX8-F1
#
_cell.length_a   1.000
_cell.length_b   1.000
_cell.length_c   1.000
_cell.angle_alpha   90.00
_cell.angle_beta   90.00
_cell.angle_gamma   90.00
#
_symmetry.space_group_name_H-M   'P 1'
#
loop_
_entity.id
_entity.type
_entity.pdbx_description
1 polymer ?
#
loop_
_entity_poly.entity_id
_entity_poly.type
_entity_poly.pdbx_seq_one_letter_code
_entity_poly.pdbx_strand_id
1 'polypeptide(L)' 'MTTGVRRRMGVDERRQQLIGVALDLFSRRSPEDVSIDDIAAAAGISRPLVYHYFPGKQSLYEAALRRAA' A
#
# COMPACT_ATOMS: atom_id res chain seq x y z
N MET A 1 19.07 -24.75 -12.02
CA MET A 1 19.13 -24.12 -10.68
C MET A 1 19.29 -22.62 -10.86
N THR A 2 18.20 -21.84 -10.85
CA THR A 2 18.29 -20.37 -10.90
C THR A 2 17.29 -19.80 -9.91
N THR A 3 17.68 -19.80 -8.64
CA THR A 3 16.95 -19.11 -7.58
C THR A 3 17.16 -17.62 -7.80
N GLY A 4 16.24 -16.99 -8.53
CA GLY A 4 16.21 -15.54 -8.69
C GLY A 4 16.19 -14.89 -7.31
N VAL A 5 17.23 -14.10 -7.02
CA VAL A 5 17.28 -13.24 -5.83
C VAL A 5 16.05 -12.34 -5.92
N ARG A 6 14.97 -12.67 -5.20
CA ARG A 6 13.85 -11.74 -5.01
C ARG A 6 14.46 -10.53 -4.31
N ARG A 7 14.83 -9.54 -5.11
CA ARG A 7 15.39 -8.27 -4.65
C ARG A 7 14.46 -7.79 -3.57
N ARG A 8 14.94 -7.76 -2.33
CA ARG A 8 14.14 -7.29 -1.19
C ARG A 8 13.82 -5.85 -1.53
N MET A 9 12.58 -5.61 -1.95
CA MET A 9 12.10 -4.26 -2.24
C MET A 9 12.44 -3.43 -1.01
N GLY A 10 13.14 -2.31 -1.22
CA GLY A 10 13.55 -1.45 -0.11
C GLY A 10 12.33 -1.05 0.70
N VAL A 11 12.50 -0.78 2.00
CA VAL A 11 11.42 -0.31 2.88
C VAL A 11 10.71 0.89 2.24
N ASP A 12 11.47 1.78 1.60
CA ASP A 12 10.94 2.94 0.89
C ASP A 12 10.13 2.56 -0.36
N GLU A 13 10.64 1.67 -1.22
CA GLU A 13 9.91 1.21 -2.41
C GLU A 13 8.59 0.52 -2.05
N ARG A 14 8.59 -0.31 -1.01
CA ARG A 14 7.38 -1.00 -0.53
C ARG A 14 6.36 0.00 0.01
N ARG A 15 6.83 1.03 0.73
CA ARG A 15 5.98 2.12 1.19
C ARG A 15 5.37 2.88 0.03
N GLN A 16 6.15 3.23 -0.99
CA GLN A 16 5.68 3.90 -2.20
C GLN A 16 4.68 3.05 -2.98
N GLN A 17 4.89 1.73 -3.07
CA GLN A 17 3.94 0.79 -3.67
C GLN A 17 2.59 0.85 -2.97
N LEU A 18 2.57 0.79 -1.63
CA LEU A 18 1.34 0.86 -0.85
C LEU A 18 0.60 2.19 -1.05
N ILE A 19 1.32 3.31 -1.11
CA ILE A 19 0.73 4.62 -1.38
C ILE A 19 0.09 4.64 -2.78
N GLY A 20 0.78 4.11 -3.79
CA GLY A 20 0.27 4.05 -5.16
C GLY A 20 -1.00 3.21 -5.29
N VAL A 21 -1.02 2.03 -4.67
CA VAL A 21 -2.19 1.15 -4.63
C VAL A 21 -3.36 1.83 -3.90
N ALA A 22 -3.09 2.48 -2.77
CA ALA A 22 -4.09 3.20 -2.02
C ALA A 22 -4.71 4.34 -2.84
N LEU A 23 -3.87 5.13 -3.51
CA LEU A 23 -4.31 6.23 -4.37
C LEU A 23 -5.21 5.75 -5.52
N ASP A 24 -4.85 4.63 -6.18
CA ASP A 24 -5.67 4.04 -7.23
C ASP A 24 -7.05 3.60 -6.69
N LEU A 25 -7.09 2.94 -5.54
CA LEU A 25 -8.35 2.51 -4.92
C LEU A 25 -9.23 3.70 -4.51
N PHE A 26 -8.64 4.72 -3.88
CA PHE A 26 -9.35 5.93 -3.47
C PHE A 26 -9.81 6.79 -4.66
N SER A 27 -9.17 6.65 -5.83
CA SER A 27 -9.60 7.34 -7.06
C SER A 27 -10.82 6.69 -7.70
N ARG A 28 -11.10 5.41 -7.38
CA ARG A 28 -12.18 4.62 -7.98
C ARG A 28 -13.38 4.44 -7.05
N ARG A 29 -13.18 4.55 -5.74
CA ARG A 29 -14.19 4.30 -4.69
C ARG A 29 -14.04 5.32 -3.59
N SER A 30 -15.12 5.59 -2.86
CA SER A 30 -15.06 6.45 -1.68
C SER A 30 -14.10 5.89 -0.63
N PRO A 31 -13.37 6.73 0.14
CA PRO A 31 -12.41 6.27 1.13
C PRO A 31 -13.02 5.37 2.21
N GLU A 32 -14.32 5.51 2.49
CA GLU A 32 -15.07 4.66 3.42
C GLU A 32 -15.21 3.21 2.94
N ASP A 33 -15.39 3.00 1.63
CA ASP A 33 -15.54 1.68 1.00
C ASP A 33 -14.22 0.92 0.82
N VAL A 34 -13.09 1.59 0.99
CA VAL A 34 -11.76 0.97 0.87
C VAL A 34 -11.29 0.53 2.25
N SER A 35 -11.01 -0.77 2.40
CA SER A 35 -10.45 -1.34 3.62
C SER A 35 -8.94 -1.57 3.50
N ILE A 36 -8.25 -1.71 4.64
CA ILE A 36 -6.84 -2.14 4.66
C ILE A 36 -6.67 -3.50 3.97
N ASP A 37 -7.70 -4.35 4.01
CA ASP A 37 -7.68 -5.64 3.33
C ASP A 37 -7.67 -5.50 1.80
N ASP A 38 -8.49 -4.60 1.23
CA ASP A 38 -8.47 -4.32 -0.21
C ASP A 38 -7.08 -3.85 -0.65
N ILE A 39 -6.46 -2.98 0.13
CA ILE A 39 -5.12 -2.45 -0.14
C ILE A 39 -4.07 -3.57 -0.06
N ALA A 40 -4.14 -4.42 0.97
CA ALA A 40 -3.27 -5.59 1.11
C ALA A 40 -3.41 -6.53 -0.10
N ALA A 41 -4.64 -6.87 -0.47
CA ALA A 41 -4.95 -7.73 -1.61
C ALA A 41 -4.43 -7.13 -2.93
N ALA A 42 -4.70 -5.84 -3.17
CA ALA A 42 -4.25 -5.14 -4.37
C ALA A 42 -2.72 -4.97 -4.44
N ALA A 43 -2.04 -4.81 -3.30
CA ALA A 43 -0.59 -4.76 -3.22
C ALA A 43 0.09 -6.15 -3.25
N GLY A 44 -0.70 -7.23 -3.11
CA GLY A 44 -0.19 -8.61 -3.03
C GLY A 44 0.56 -8.89 -1.73
N ILE A 45 0.13 -8.30 -0.61
CA ILE A 45 0.81 -8.40 0.68
C ILE A 45 -0.15 -8.72 1.82
N SER A 46 0.37 -9.23 2.93
CA SER A 46 -0.44 -9.52 4.11
C SER A 46 -0.87 -8.25 4.85
N ARG A 47 -2.08 -8.26 5.42
CA ARG A 47 -2.61 -7.19 6.27
C ARG A 47 -1.65 -6.73 7.38
N PRO A 48 -1.00 -7.62 8.16
CA PRO A 48 -0.03 -7.20 9.18
C PRO A 48 1.16 -6.43 8.60
N LEU A 49 1.56 -6.73 7.35
CA LEU A 49 2.63 -6.02 6.69
C LEU A 49 2.19 -4.61 6.27
N VAL A 50 0.93 -4.41 5.88
CA VAL A 50 0.40 -3.04 5.67
C VAL A 50 0.51 -2.24 6.98
N TYR A 51 0.08 -2.82 8.11
CA TYR A 51 0.16 -2.19 9.42
C TYR A 51 1.59 -1.86 9.87
N HIS A 52 2.58 -2.63 9.41
CA HIS A 52 4.00 -2.32 9.66
C HIS A 52 4.44 -1.00 9.00
N TYR A 53 3.92 -0.67 7.82
CA TYR A 53 4.26 0.57 7.11
C TYR A 53 3.33 1.73 7.49
N PHE A 54 2.05 1.44 7.74
CA PHE A 54 1.03 2.43 8.03
C PHE A 54 0.17 1.97 9.20
N PRO A 55 0.17 2.68 10.35
CA PRO A 55 -0.54 2.26 11.55
C PRO A 55 -2.07 2.23 11.37
N GLY A 56 -2.61 2.79 10.28
CA GLY A 56 -4.03 2.71 9.94
C GLY A 56 -4.36 3.33 8.59
N LYS A 57 -5.64 3.19 8.18
CA LYS A 57 -6.14 3.70 6.89
C LYS A 57 -5.93 5.20 6.72
N GLN A 58 -6.13 5.97 7.79
CA GLN A 58 -5.97 7.43 7.77
C GLN A 58 -4.54 7.83 7.37
N SER A 59 -3.53 7.20 7.96
CA SER A 59 -2.12 7.51 7.67
C SER A 59 -1.74 7.18 6.22
N LEU A 60 -2.33 6.11 5.67
CA LEU A 60 -2.16 5.73 4.27
C LEU A 60 -2.88 6.71 3.34
N TYR A 61 -4.09 7.15 3.71
CA TYR A 61 -4.87 8.14 2.97
C TYR A 61 -4.16 9.50 2.91
N GLU A 62 -3.64 9.98 4.04
CA GLU A 62 -2.83 11.21 4.10
C GLU A 62 -1.58 11.12 3.22
N ALA A 63 -0.90 9.98 3.23
CA ALA A 63 0.26 9.76 2.38
C ALA A 63 -0.10 9.71 0.88
N ALA A 64 -1.25 9.13 0.53
CA ALA A 64 -1.79 9.13 -0.83
C ALA A 64 -2.15 10.54 -1.29
N LEU A 65 -2.82 11.33 -0.46
CA LEU A 65 -3.14 12.73 -0.76
C LEU A 65 -1.86 13.57 -0.93
N ARG A 66 -0.88 13.41 -0.05
CA ARG A 66 0.40 14.12 -0.15
C ARG A 66 1.18 13.78 -1.43
N ARG A 67 0.98 12.58 -1.98
CA ARG A 67 1.58 12.17 -3.26
C ARG A 67 0.86 12.76 -4.47
N ALA A 68 -0.44 13.05 -4.34
CA ALA A 68 -1.26 13.61 -5.42
C ALA A 68 -1.22 15.15 -5.49
N ALA A 69 -0.80 15.81 -4.40
CA ALA A 69 -0.51 17.24 -4.34
C ALA A 69 0.81 17.59 -5.02
#